data_AF-A0A925TGH8-F1
#
_entry.id   AF-A0A925TGH8-F1
#
_cell.length_a   1.000
_cell.length_b   1.000
_cell.length_c   1.000
_cell.angle_alpha   90.00
_cell.angle_beta   90.00
_cell.angle_gamma   90.00
#
_symmetry.space_group_name_H-M   'P 1'
#
loop_
_entity.id
_entity.type
_entity.pdbx_description
1 polymer ?
#
loop_
_entity_poly.entity_id
_entity_poly.type
_entity_poly.pdbx_seq_one_letter_code
_entity_poly.pdbx_strand_id
1 'polypeptide(L)'
;MQQPPDRISRRKRARQIVAARLERLEDLSIEKLVPSFITLLALCCGITAIRFGLADQWTTAMTFMIAAMILDMLDGRAARLLGADSRFGAQLDSLADLVSFGVAPGIIMYMWSLREMGNSGWIIALIFCACAAIRLARFNVESV
;
A
#
# COMPACT_ATOMS: atom_id res chain seq x y z
N MET A 1 17.49 -52.80 15.15
CA MET A 1 18.57 -52.26 14.29
C MET A 1 18.00 -51.11 13.45
N GLN A 2 18.12 -49.88 13.93
CA GLN A 2 17.67 -48.68 13.20
C GLN A 2 18.71 -48.40 12.11
N GLN A 3 18.38 -48.60 10.83
CA GLN A 3 19.27 -48.22 9.74
C GLN A 3 19.57 -46.71 9.83
N PRO A 4 20.85 -46.28 9.77
CA PRO A 4 21.18 -44.88 9.78
C PRO A 4 20.58 -44.20 8.53
N PRO A 5 19.93 -43.04 8.67
CA PRO A 5 19.28 -42.37 7.55
C PRO A 5 20.30 -42.02 6.46
N ASP A 6 19.90 -42.25 5.21
CA ASP A 6 20.76 -42.16 4.04
C ASP A 6 21.41 -40.75 3.89
N ARG A 7 22.66 -40.69 3.41
CA ARG A 7 23.41 -39.43 3.25
C ARG A 7 22.89 -38.55 2.11
N ILE A 8 22.16 -39.10 1.16
CA ILE A 8 21.62 -38.45 -0.05
C ILE A 8 20.38 -37.61 0.31
N SER A 9 19.47 -38.11 1.16
CA SER A 9 18.29 -37.37 1.62
C SER A 9 18.66 -36.20 2.53
N ARG A 10 19.71 -36.34 3.36
CA ARG A 10 20.26 -35.22 4.16
C ARG A 10 20.78 -34.09 3.28
N ARG A 11 21.50 -34.40 2.19
CA ARG A 11 21.99 -33.39 1.23
C ARG A 11 20.86 -32.71 0.46
N LYS A 12 19.81 -33.44 0.06
CA LYS A 12 18.62 -32.85 -0.59
C LYS A 12 17.88 -31.89 0.33
N ARG A 13 17.62 -32.27 1.59
CA ARG A 13 16.99 -31.39 2.59
C ARG A 13 17.82 -30.13 2.85
N ALA A 14 19.14 -30.28 3.03
CA ALA A 14 20.02 -29.12 3.24
C ALA A 14 20.00 -28.16 2.04
N ARG A 15 20.03 -28.68 0.81
CA ARG A 15 19.91 -27.86 -0.42
C ARG A 15 18.55 -27.15 -0.51
N GLN A 16 17.45 -27.81 -0.17
CA GLN A 16 16.12 -27.18 -0.16
C GLN A 16 16.03 -26.05 0.87
N ILE A 17 16.56 -26.24 2.08
CA ILE A 17 16.54 -25.21 3.13
C ILE A 17 17.40 -24.00 2.71
N VAL A 18 18.56 -24.24 2.10
CA VAL A 18 19.44 -23.16 1.61
C VAL A 18 18.82 -22.45 0.40
N ALA A 19 18.22 -23.18 -0.54
CA ALA A 19 17.53 -22.59 -1.70
C ALA A 19 16.34 -21.72 -1.27
N ALA A 20 15.48 -22.22 -0.38
CA ALA A 20 14.37 -21.45 0.18
C ALA A 20 14.84 -20.21 0.97
N ARG A 21 16.04 -20.28 1.56
CA ARG A 21 16.63 -19.15 2.29
C ARG A 21 17.28 -18.13 1.36
N LEU A 22 17.86 -18.57 0.23
CA LEU A 22 18.38 -17.69 -0.82
C LEU A 22 17.23 -16.96 -1.54
N GLU A 23 16.14 -17.64 -1.89
CA GLU A 23 14.91 -16.99 -2.41
C GLU A 23 14.40 -15.91 -1.46
N ARG A 24 14.34 -16.21 -0.15
CA ARG A 24 13.89 -15.24 0.87
C ARG A 24 14.83 -14.02 1.00
N LEU A 25 16.12 -14.16 0.68
CA LEU A 25 17.08 -13.05 0.72
C LEU A 25 17.04 -12.23 -0.58
N GLU A 26 16.72 -12.86 -1.72
CA GLU A 26 16.48 -12.19 -3.00
C GLU A 26 15.21 -11.31 -2.99
N ASP A 27 14.26 -11.61 -2.09
CA ASP A 27 13.11 -10.75 -1.80
C ASP A 27 13.43 -9.50 -0.96
N LEU A 28 14.62 -9.41 -0.36
CA LEU A 28 15.11 -8.23 0.38
C LEU A 28 16.13 -7.41 -0.41
N SER A 29 16.24 -7.60 -1.73
CA SER A 29 17.14 -6.79 -2.55
C SER A 29 16.70 -5.32 -2.53
N ILE A 30 17.65 -4.40 -2.31
CA ILE A 30 17.40 -2.95 -2.11
C ILE A 30 16.59 -2.34 -3.27
N GLU A 31 16.74 -2.86 -4.48
CA GLU A 31 15.98 -2.46 -5.67
C GLU A 31 14.46 -2.65 -5.53
N LYS A 32 14.01 -3.67 -4.77
CA LYS A 32 12.60 -3.92 -4.45
C LYS A 32 12.06 -3.06 -3.32
N LEU A 33 12.96 -2.47 -2.52
CA LEU A 33 12.60 -1.66 -1.36
C LEU A 33 12.39 -0.19 -1.73
N VAL A 34 13.05 0.30 -2.79
CA VAL A 34 12.92 1.69 -3.26
C VAL A 34 11.46 2.06 -3.55
N PRO A 35 10.68 1.31 -4.35
CA PRO A 35 9.29 1.66 -4.60
C PRO A 35 8.45 1.68 -3.32
N SER A 36 8.65 0.71 -2.42
CA SER A 36 7.94 0.65 -1.14
C SER A 36 8.19 1.87 -0.24
N PHE A 37 9.38 2.46 -0.29
CA PHE A 37 9.66 3.71 0.44
C PHE A 37 8.89 4.90 -0.14
N ILE A 38 8.77 4.99 -1.46
CA ILE A 38 8.06 6.12 -2.07
C ILE A 38 6.54 5.99 -1.84
N THR A 39 6.00 4.78 -1.95
CA THR A 39 4.61 4.48 -1.53
C THR A 39 4.36 4.85 -0.06
N LEU A 40 5.32 4.56 0.83
CA LEU A 40 5.23 4.94 2.25
C LEU A 40 5.24 6.48 2.42
N LEU A 41 6.05 7.18 1.64
CA LEU A 41 6.08 8.65 1.64
C LEU A 41 4.77 9.23 1.12
N ALA A 42 4.20 8.68 0.05
CA ALA A 42 2.89 9.05 -0.48
C ALA A 42 1.80 8.90 0.60
N LEU A 43 1.79 7.76 1.30
CA LEU A 43 0.90 7.50 2.42
C LEU A 43 1.08 8.52 3.55
N CYS A 44 2.32 8.81 3.95
CA CYS A 44 2.62 9.83 4.96
C CYS A 44 2.14 11.21 4.52
N CYS A 45 2.28 11.58 3.25
CA CYS A 45 1.76 12.83 2.69
C CYS A 45 0.24 12.89 2.75
N GLY A 46 -0.46 11.80 2.43
CA GLY A 46 -1.92 11.72 2.50
C GLY A 46 -2.47 11.88 3.92
N ILE A 47 -1.85 11.21 4.91
CA ILE A 47 -2.21 11.38 6.32
C ILE A 47 -1.90 12.80 6.81
N THR A 48 -0.79 13.36 6.35
CA THR A 48 -0.42 14.74 6.68
C THR A 48 -1.41 15.76 6.09
N ALA A 49 -1.95 15.50 4.89
CA ALA A 49 -3.01 16.30 4.30
C ALA A 49 -4.25 16.33 5.18
N ILE A 50 -4.67 15.18 5.73
CA ILE A 50 -5.78 15.09 6.68
C ILE A 50 -5.48 15.90 7.95
N ARG A 51 -4.25 15.82 8.48
CA ARG A 51 -3.83 16.63 9.65
C ARG A 51 -3.95 18.14 9.37
N PHE A 52 -3.57 18.60 8.19
CA PHE A 52 -3.73 20.00 7.81
C PHE A 52 -5.19 20.40 7.58
N GLY A 53 -6.02 19.47 7.08
CA GLY A 53 -7.47 19.65 7.05
C GLY A 53 -8.05 19.86 8.46
N LEU A 54 -7.54 19.14 9.47
CA LEU A 54 -7.93 19.30 10.89
C LEU A 54 -7.53 20.63 11.48
N ALA A 55 -6.51 21.28 10.90
CA ALA A 55 -6.06 22.60 11.30
C ALA A 55 -6.75 23.74 10.52
N ASP A 56 -7.81 23.44 9.74
CA ASP A 56 -8.48 24.38 8.82
C ASP A 56 -7.53 25.02 7.77
N GLN A 57 -6.36 24.40 7.52
CA GLN A 57 -5.38 24.86 6.53
C GLN A 57 -5.64 24.19 5.17
N TRP A 58 -6.76 24.54 4.55
CA TRP A 58 -7.27 23.90 3.33
C TRP A 58 -6.30 23.93 2.15
N THR A 59 -5.60 25.06 1.95
CA THR A 59 -4.62 25.21 0.85
C THR A 59 -3.49 24.19 0.98
N THR A 60 -2.88 24.10 2.17
CA THR A 60 -1.80 23.15 2.46
C THR A 60 -2.31 21.71 2.39
N ALA A 61 -3.49 21.44 2.93
CA ALA A 61 -4.12 20.12 2.89
C ALA A 61 -4.31 19.63 1.45
N MET A 62 -4.87 20.46 0.57
CA MET A 62 -5.05 20.10 -0.84
C MET A 62 -3.73 19.88 -1.57
N THR A 63 -2.71 20.72 -1.33
CA THR A 63 -1.39 20.53 -1.94
C THR A 63 -0.77 19.20 -1.55
N PHE A 64 -0.79 18.84 -0.25
CA PHE A 64 -0.27 17.56 0.21
C PHE A 64 -1.09 16.37 -0.29
N MET A 65 -2.41 16.50 -0.39
CA MET A 65 -3.29 15.46 -0.95
C MET A 65 -2.96 15.20 -2.42
N ILE A 66 -2.84 16.25 -3.23
CA ILE A 66 -2.49 16.13 -4.65
C ILE A 66 -1.08 15.55 -4.80
N ALA A 67 -0.13 16.00 -3.99
CA ALA A 67 1.23 15.44 -4.00
C ALA A 67 1.22 13.94 -3.66
N ALA A 68 0.47 13.52 -2.64
CA ALA A 68 0.31 12.11 -2.28
C ALA A 68 -0.26 11.30 -3.46
N MET A 69 -1.35 11.75 -4.08
CA MET A 69 -1.96 11.08 -5.22
C MET A 69 -1.02 10.94 -6.43
N ILE A 70 -0.18 11.96 -6.69
CA ILE A 70 0.79 11.92 -7.79
C ILE A 70 1.91 10.92 -7.48
N LEU A 71 2.43 10.93 -6.25
CA LEU A 71 3.47 10.00 -5.82
C LEU A 71 2.98 8.55 -5.88
N ASP A 72 1.81 8.27 -5.31
CA ASP A 72 1.17 6.95 -5.31
C ASP A 72 0.97 6.42 -6.73
N MET A 73 0.48 7.28 -7.64
CA MET A 73 0.31 6.93 -9.05
C MET A 73 1.64 6.69 -9.78
N LEU A 74 2.70 7.41 -9.40
CA LEU A 74 4.03 7.24 -9.98
C LEU A 74 4.66 5.91 -9.50
N ASP A 75 4.55 5.61 -8.22
CA ASP A 75 5.18 4.46 -7.58
C ASP A 75 4.53 3.14 -7.98
N GLY A 76 3.19 3.12 -8.06
CA GLY A 76 2.46 1.95 -8.54
C GLY A 76 2.77 1.60 -10.00
N ARG A 77 3.25 2.55 -10.81
CA ARG A 77 3.77 2.26 -12.16
C ARG A 77 5.27 1.97 -12.18
N ALA A 78 6.05 2.65 -11.35
CA ALA A 78 7.48 2.41 -11.24
C ALA A 78 7.79 1.00 -10.72
N ALA A 79 7.05 0.52 -9.71
CA ALA A 79 7.18 -0.84 -9.17
C ALA A 79 6.92 -1.91 -10.24
N ARG A 80 5.88 -1.70 -11.07
CA ARG A 80 5.53 -2.59 -12.20
C ARG A 80 6.57 -2.56 -13.33
N LEU A 81 7.16 -1.40 -13.61
CA LEU A 81 8.14 -1.23 -14.70
C LEU A 81 9.54 -1.76 -14.32
N LEU A 82 9.90 -1.71 -13.05
CA LEU A 82 11.21 -2.15 -12.56
C LEU A 82 11.31 -3.67 -12.35
N GLY A 83 10.22 -4.43 -12.52
CA GLY A 83 10.20 -5.88 -12.24
C GLY A 83 10.56 -6.21 -10.78
N ALA A 84 10.55 -5.20 -9.92
CA ALA A 84 10.95 -5.27 -8.52
C ALA A 84 9.72 -5.58 -7.64
N ASP A 85 8.91 -6.53 -8.11
CA ASP A 85 7.57 -6.81 -7.61
C ASP A 85 7.68 -7.77 -6.41
N SER A 86 8.03 -7.23 -5.25
CA SER A 86 7.89 -7.99 -4.00
C SER A 86 6.39 -8.11 -3.68
N ARG A 87 5.93 -9.30 -3.31
CA ARG A 87 4.54 -9.52 -2.86
C ARG A 87 4.09 -8.56 -1.76
N PHE A 88 5.04 -8.10 -0.95
CA PHE A 88 4.80 -7.10 0.10
C PHE A 88 4.58 -5.70 -0.48
N GLY A 89 5.42 -5.27 -1.43
CA GLY A 89 5.30 -3.98 -2.11
C GLY A 89 3.98 -3.83 -2.87
N ALA A 90 3.54 -4.87 -3.58
CA ALA A 90 2.25 -4.87 -4.27
C ALA A 90 1.05 -4.70 -3.31
N GLN A 91 1.11 -5.31 -2.12
CA GLN A 91 0.08 -5.11 -1.09
C GLN A 91 0.14 -3.69 -0.50
N LEU A 92 1.35 -3.16 -0.29
CA LEU A 92 1.53 -1.80 0.22
C LEU A 92 1.02 -0.75 -0.77
N ASP A 93 1.30 -0.93 -2.06
CA ASP A 93 0.79 -0.09 -3.17
C ASP A 93 -0.74 -0.05 -3.18
N SER A 94 -1.38 -1.23 -3.10
CA SER A 94 -2.84 -1.32 -3.01
C SER A 94 -3.43 -0.61 -1.77
N LEU A 95 -2.73 -0.65 -0.64
CA LEU A 95 -3.17 0.05 0.57
C LEU A 95 -2.99 1.56 0.46
N ALA A 96 -1.89 2.01 -0.14
CA ALA A 96 -1.64 3.42 -0.35
C ALA A 96 -2.63 4.01 -1.38
N ASP A 97 -2.89 3.30 -2.47
CA ASP A 97 -3.91 3.66 -3.48
C ASP A 97 -5.29 3.88 -2.83
N LEU A 98 -5.67 3.02 -1.88
CA LEU A 98 -6.91 3.17 -1.12
C LEU A 98 -6.91 4.46 -0.29
N VAL A 99 -5.79 4.77 0.36
CA VAL A 99 -5.70 5.93 1.24
C VAL A 99 -5.66 7.22 0.43
N SER A 100 -4.87 7.29 -0.64
CA SER A 100 -4.71 8.48 -1.47
C SER A 100 -5.96 8.82 -2.28
N PHE A 101 -6.64 7.82 -2.86
CA PHE A 101 -7.81 8.05 -3.72
C PHE A 101 -9.16 7.88 -3.02
N GLY A 102 -9.22 7.14 -1.92
CA GLY A 102 -10.47 6.88 -1.20
C GLY A 102 -10.56 7.65 0.11
N VAL A 103 -9.64 7.36 1.03
CA VAL A 103 -9.74 7.83 2.43
C VAL A 103 -9.44 9.32 2.55
N ALA A 104 -8.34 9.80 1.99
CA ALA A 104 -7.94 11.20 2.11
C ALA A 104 -8.97 12.17 1.48
N PRO A 105 -9.49 11.94 0.25
CA PRO A 105 -10.53 12.78 -0.33
C PRO A 105 -11.85 12.69 0.44
N GLY A 106 -12.23 11.49 0.90
CA GLY A 106 -13.45 11.29 1.68
C GLY A 106 -13.44 12.06 3.00
N ILE A 107 -12.30 12.03 3.71
CA ILE A 107 -12.13 12.77 4.97
C ILE A 107 -12.07 14.28 4.70
N ILE A 108 -11.30 14.75 3.71
CA ILE A 108 -11.22 16.19 3.41
C ILE A 108 -12.61 16.74 2.99
N MET A 109 -13.37 16.00 2.19
CA MET A 109 -14.73 16.37 1.82
C MET A 109 -15.65 16.41 3.05
N TYR A 110 -15.52 15.45 3.97
CA TYR A 110 -16.26 15.47 5.23
C TYR A 110 -15.99 16.75 6.02
N MET A 111 -14.71 17.08 6.16
CA MET A 111 -14.26 18.19 6.99
C MET A 111 -14.64 19.55 6.41
N TRP A 112 -14.56 19.70 5.08
CA TRP A 112 -14.89 20.96 4.42
C TRP A 112 -16.40 21.20 4.42
N SER A 113 -17.18 20.29 3.83
CA SER A 113 -18.58 20.59 3.48
C SER A 113 -19.60 19.84 4.31
N LEU A 114 -19.27 18.66 4.83
CA LEU A 114 -20.27 17.80 5.52
C LEU A 114 -20.17 17.90 7.04
N ARG A 115 -19.26 18.71 7.58
CA ARG A 115 -19.11 18.91 9.02
C ARG A 115 -20.39 19.47 9.65
N GLU A 116 -21.12 20.32 8.92
CA GLU A 116 -22.41 20.87 9.37
C GLU A 116 -23.56 19.84 9.37
N MET A 117 -23.44 18.78 8.58
CA MET A 117 -24.39 17.66 8.54
C MET A 117 -24.21 16.66 9.70
N GLY A 118 -23.19 16.84 10.54
CA GLY A 118 -22.91 16.01 11.71
C GLY A 118 -22.79 14.51 11.37
N ASN A 119 -23.56 13.67 12.08
CA ASN A 119 -23.52 12.21 11.92
C ASN A 119 -23.87 11.74 10.50
N SER A 120 -24.77 12.45 9.81
CA SER A 120 -25.16 12.08 8.43
C SER A 120 -24.02 12.33 7.45
N GLY A 121 -23.24 13.39 7.66
CA GLY A 121 -22.04 13.69 6.90
C GLY A 121 -20.96 12.61 7.04
N TRP A 122 -20.80 12.10 8.26
CA TRP A 122 -19.85 11.01 8.53
C TRP A 122 -20.24 9.71 7.83
N ILE A 123 -21.53 9.36 7.81
CA ILE A 123 -22.03 8.16 7.11
C ILE A 123 -21.75 8.26 5.61
N ILE A 124 -21.95 9.42 4.99
CA ILE A 124 -21.66 9.63 3.56
C ILE A 124 -20.17 9.41 3.27
N ALA A 125 -19.29 9.96 4.11
CA ALA A 125 -17.85 9.78 3.98
C ALA A 125 -17.43 8.30 4.12
N LEU A 126 -18.04 7.57 5.06
CA LEU A 126 -17.82 6.13 5.21
C LEU A 126 -18.27 5.34 3.98
N ILE A 127 -19.45 5.65 3.44
CA ILE A 127 -19.95 4.99 2.21
C ILE A 127 -19.00 5.27 1.05
N PHE A 128 -18.54 6.52 0.88
CA PHE A 128 -17.57 6.88 -0.15
C PHE A 128 -16.27 6.06 -0.02
N CYS A 129 -15.70 5.99 1.18
CA CYS A 129 -14.49 5.21 1.43
C CYS A 129 -14.70 3.72 1.18
N ALA A 130 -15.84 3.17 1.61
CA ALA A 130 -16.20 1.77 1.38
C ALA A 130 -16.35 1.45 -0.12
N CYS A 131 -17.02 2.32 -0.87
CA CYS A 131 -17.13 2.19 -2.33
C CYS A 131 -15.76 2.24 -3.01
N ALA A 132 -14.88 3.15 -2.59
CA ALA A 132 -13.51 3.23 -3.11
C ALA A 132 -12.71 1.94 -2.81
N ALA A 133 -12.82 1.41 -1.59
CA ALA A 133 -12.19 0.15 -1.20
C ALA A 133 -12.67 -1.04 -2.05
N ILE A 134 -13.98 -1.18 -2.24
CA ILE A 134 -14.55 -2.24 -3.06
C ILE A 134 -14.11 -2.11 -4.52
N ARG A 135 -14.09 -0.89 -5.07
CA ARG A 135 -13.61 -0.61 -6.42
C ARG A 135 -12.16 -1.10 -6.58
N LEU A 136 -11.29 -0.75 -5.65
CA LEU A 136 -9.87 -1.12 -5.70
C LEU A 136 -9.67 -2.63 -5.49
N ALA A 137 -10.39 -3.24 -4.55
CA ALA A 137 -10.35 -4.68 -4.32
C ALA A 137 -10.78 -5.47 -5.57
N ARG A 138 -11.79 -4.98 -6.31
CA ARG A 138 -12.18 -5.59 -7.59
C ARG A 138 -11.05 -5.52 -8.62
N PHE A 139 -10.45 -4.35 -8.80
CA PHE A 139 -9.31 -4.20 -9.72
C PHE A 139 -8.12 -5.07 -9.34
N ASN A 140 -7.82 -5.21 -8.06
CA ASN A 140 -6.72 -6.03 -7.57
C ASN A 140 -6.96 -7.54 -7.79
N VAL A 141 -8.21 -8.00 -7.67
CA VAL A 141 -8.57 -9.42 -7.93
C VAL A 141 -8.63 -9.73 -9.43
N GLU A 142 -8.99 -8.76 -10.28
CA GLU A 142 -8.98 -8.91 -11.74
C GLU A 142 -7.57 -8.94 -12.34
N SER A 143 -6.55 -8.48 -11.60
CA SER A 143 -5.14 -8.54 -11.98
C SER A 143 -4.39 -9.81 -11.55
N VAL A 144 -5.07 -10.77 -10.91
CA VAL A 144 -4.54 -12.09 -10.50
C VAL A 144 -4.80 -13.16 -11.55
#